data_AF-A0A559QNB0-F1
#
_entry.id   AF-A0A559QNB0-F1
#
_cell.length_a   1.000
_cell.length_b   1.000
_cell.length_c   1.000
_cell.angle_alpha   90.00
_cell.angle_beta   90.00
_cell.angle_gamma   90.00
#
_symmetry.space_group_name_H-M   'P 1'
#
loop_
_entity.id
_entity.type
_entity.pdbx_description
1 polymer ?
#
loop_
_entity_poly.entity_id
_entity_poly.type
_entity_poly.pdbx_seq_one_letter_code
_entity_poly.pdbx_strand_id
1 'polypeptide(L)'
;MIPVYQSLMHPLLRALGDGQARRTRDLVQMLADTLNLTEEERSQLLPSGKQAIFNNRVGWARTYLKKAGLIETPEHGFMRITERGANVLQQNPPLVDNEYLKQFPEFLEYMSYSSSQGNDVSSATVSDTARETPTEAMDQAYRQFNAELATEVLDTVLKVTPQFFEELVVKLMLAMGYGGWSEESGRATQYSADGGIDGLINEDPLGLETIYLQAKRYKDNTVGREAIQAFSGALDMQRAHKGVFITTSKFSKGALEYVGMIQKKIILIDGVKLAALMIKHNLGVSVKETYEIKAIDTDFFNED
;
A
#
# COMPACT_ATOMS: atom_id res chain seq x y z
N MET A 1 2.02 17.03 11.02
CA MET A 1 1.09 15.96 10.61
C MET A 1 0.40 16.41 9.33
N ILE A 2 0.28 15.55 8.32
CA ILE A 2 -0.38 15.90 7.05
C ILE A 2 -1.86 16.27 7.30
N PRO A 3 -2.31 17.48 6.94
CA PRO A 3 -3.69 17.92 7.17
C PRO A 3 -4.70 17.08 6.39
N VAL A 4 -5.93 16.99 6.90
CA VAL A 4 -7.04 16.34 6.19
C VAL A 4 -7.51 17.19 5.02
N TYR A 5 -8.11 16.58 3.99
CA TYR A 5 -8.48 17.31 2.77
C TYR A 5 -9.43 18.49 3.03
N GLN A 6 -10.38 18.36 3.97
CA GLN A 6 -11.32 19.43 4.32
C GLN A 6 -10.60 20.67 4.86
N SER A 7 -9.59 20.49 5.72
CA SER A 7 -8.80 21.60 6.25
C SER A 7 -7.94 22.31 5.20
N LEU A 8 -7.73 21.69 4.02
CA LEU A 8 -6.98 22.29 2.91
C LEU A 8 -7.86 23.17 2.01
N MET A 9 -9.19 23.08 2.09
CA MET A 9 -10.10 23.85 1.24
C MET A 9 -9.97 25.35 1.48
N HIS A 10 -10.02 25.81 2.73
CA HIS A 10 -9.87 27.24 3.04
C HIS A 10 -8.48 27.81 2.67
N PRO A 11 -7.35 27.18 3.06
CA PRO A 11 -6.02 27.60 2.60
C PRO A 11 -5.85 27.60 1.09
N LEU A 12 -6.39 26.60 0.38
CA LEU A 12 -6.35 26.54 -1.08
C LEU A 12 -7.14 27.69 -1.72
N LEU A 13 -8.32 27.99 -1.18
CA LEU A 13 -9.12 29.12 -1.65
C LEU A 13 -8.38 30.45 -1.42
N ARG A 14 -7.76 30.64 -0.24
CA ARG A 14 -6.93 31.82 0.07
C ARG A 14 -5.73 31.97 -0.86
N ALA A 15 -5.05 30.87 -1.21
CA ALA A 15 -3.92 30.88 -2.13
C ALA A 15 -4.29 31.36 -3.55
N LEU A 16 -5.58 31.29 -3.90
CA LEU A 16 -6.14 31.78 -5.16
C LEU A 16 -6.81 33.18 -5.02
N GLY A 17 -6.78 33.77 -3.83
CA GLY A 17 -7.52 35.00 -3.51
C GLY A 17 -7.08 36.26 -4.27
N ASP A 18 -5.94 36.21 -4.96
CA ASP A 18 -5.46 37.28 -5.83
C ASP A 18 -6.08 37.27 -7.24
N GLY A 19 -6.96 36.30 -7.54
CA GLY A 19 -7.62 36.17 -8.84
C GLY A 19 -6.73 35.58 -9.94
N GLN A 20 -5.45 35.30 -9.65
CA GLN A 20 -4.52 34.80 -10.66
C GLN A 20 -4.73 33.30 -10.92
N ALA A 21 -4.65 32.90 -12.18
CA ALA A 21 -4.64 31.49 -12.54
C ALA A 21 -3.31 30.85 -12.12
N ARG A 22 -3.34 29.78 -11.33
CA ARG A 22 -2.15 29.10 -10.81
C ARG A 22 -2.17 27.62 -11.15
N ARG A 23 -0.99 27.04 -11.41
CA ARG A 23 -0.88 25.59 -11.67
C ARG A 23 -1.12 24.80 -10.39
N THR A 24 -1.71 23.63 -10.55
CA THR A 24 -1.97 22.70 -9.43
C THR A 24 -0.70 22.36 -8.66
N ARG A 25 0.42 22.14 -9.35
CA ARG A 25 1.71 21.83 -8.73
C ARG A 25 2.23 22.98 -7.85
N ASP A 26 2.07 24.22 -8.31
CA ASP A 26 2.55 25.40 -7.60
C ASP A 26 1.71 25.64 -6.34
N LEU A 27 0.40 25.39 -6.41
CA LEU A 27 -0.51 25.47 -5.26
C LEU A 27 -0.20 24.40 -4.22
N VAL A 28 0.10 23.17 -4.63
CA VAL A 28 0.57 22.12 -3.73
C VAL A 28 1.83 22.57 -3.00
N GLN A 29 2.82 23.11 -3.71
CA GLN A 29 4.06 23.59 -3.11
C GLN A 29 3.80 24.73 -2.11
N MET A 30 3.04 25.75 -2.54
CA MET A 30 2.69 26.89 -1.70
C MET A 30 1.95 26.49 -0.43
N LEU A 31 1.01 25.55 -0.52
CA LEU A 31 0.28 25.05 0.64
C LEU A 31 1.21 24.26 1.57
N ALA A 32 2.10 23.41 1.03
CA ALA A 32 3.07 22.67 1.84
C ALA A 32 4.02 23.61 2.60
N ASP A 33 4.43 24.72 1.97
CA ASP A 33 5.28 25.75 2.58
C ASP A 33 4.51 26.53 3.65
N THR A 34 3.27 26.97 3.35
CA THR A 34 2.41 27.71 4.28
C THR A 34 2.08 26.90 5.53
N LEU A 35 1.94 25.58 5.38
CA LEU A 35 1.62 24.64 6.46
C LEU A 35 2.86 24.07 7.16
N ASN A 36 4.07 24.48 6.75
CA ASN A 36 5.35 24.02 7.28
C ASN A 36 5.51 22.48 7.31
N LEU A 37 5.09 21.80 6.23
CA LEU A 37 5.22 20.34 6.12
C LEU A 37 6.69 19.94 5.98
N THR A 38 7.09 18.88 6.70
CA THR A 38 8.45 18.31 6.58
C THR A 38 8.63 17.56 5.26
N GLU A 39 9.88 17.27 4.89
CA GLU A 39 10.17 16.51 3.67
C GLU A 39 9.61 15.07 3.74
N GLU A 40 9.62 14.45 4.92
CA GLU A 40 8.99 13.15 5.16
C GLU A 40 7.47 13.21 4.92
N GLU A 41 6.81 14.28 5.36
CA GLU A 41 5.37 14.47 5.17
C GLU A 41 5.00 14.75 3.71
N ARG A 42 5.86 15.48 2.98
CA ARG A 42 5.70 15.76 1.55
C ARG A 42 5.89 14.51 0.69
N SER A 43 6.81 13.64 1.10
CA SER A 43 7.17 12.41 0.38
C SER A 43 6.33 11.19 0.77
N GLN A 44 5.47 11.29 1.80
CA GLN A 44 4.63 10.19 2.22
C GLN A 44 3.63 9.79 1.12
N LEU A 45 3.75 8.56 0.63
CA LEU A 45 2.94 8.02 -0.47
C LEU A 45 1.65 7.37 0.03
N LEU A 46 0.63 7.40 -0.83
CA LEU A 46 -0.52 6.52 -0.71
C LEU A 46 -0.05 5.04 -0.74
N PRO A 47 -0.83 4.12 -0.16
CA PRO A 47 -0.56 2.67 -0.22
C PRO A 47 -0.32 2.12 -1.62
N SER A 48 -0.97 2.71 -2.64
CA SER A 48 -0.74 2.40 -4.06
C SER A 48 0.67 2.72 -4.56
N GLY A 49 1.45 3.53 -3.83
CA GLY A 49 2.81 3.95 -4.18
C GLY A 49 2.91 4.97 -5.31
N LYS A 50 1.78 5.40 -5.90
CA LYS A 50 1.77 6.24 -7.12
C LYS A 50 1.70 7.74 -6.86
N GLN A 51 1.13 8.16 -5.72
CA GLN A 51 0.85 9.57 -5.44
C GLN A 51 1.12 9.89 -3.96
N ALA A 52 1.70 11.05 -3.69
CA ALA A 52 1.85 11.57 -2.33
C ALA A 52 0.48 11.86 -1.68
N ILE A 53 0.33 11.52 -0.40
CA ILE A 53 -0.90 11.73 0.38
C ILE A 53 -1.33 13.19 0.32
N PHE A 54 -0.40 14.12 0.55
CA PHE A 54 -0.69 15.54 0.53
C PHE A 54 -1.22 16.01 -0.83
N ASN A 55 -0.60 15.58 -1.94
CA ASN A 55 -1.04 15.91 -3.29
C ASN A 55 -2.45 15.37 -3.57
N ASN A 56 -2.76 14.16 -3.10
CA ASN A 56 -4.09 13.57 -3.22
C ASN A 56 -5.13 14.43 -2.48
N ARG A 57 -4.84 14.81 -1.23
CA ARG A 57 -5.74 15.64 -0.41
C ARG A 57 -5.96 17.03 -0.97
N VAL A 58 -4.92 17.69 -1.51
CA VAL A 58 -5.07 18.96 -2.24
C VAL A 58 -5.94 18.76 -3.50
N GLY A 59 -5.75 17.64 -4.21
CA GLY A 59 -6.58 17.28 -5.37
C GLY A 59 -8.07 17.15 -5.02
N TRP A 60 -8.39 16.56 -3.88
CA TRP A 60 -9.77 16.44 -3.38
C TRP A 60 -10.35 17.76 -2.89
N ALA A 61 -9.57 18.57 -2.16
CA ALA A 61 -9.96 19.93 -1.79
C ALA A 61 -10.33 20.75 -3.03
N ARG A 62 -9.51 20.68 -4.09
CA ARG A 62 -9.80 21.28 -5.39
C ARG A 62 -11.12 20.77 -5.98
N THR A 63 -11.32 19.45 -6.06
CA THR A 63 -12.53 18.86 -6.64
C THR A 63 -13.78 19.41 -5.94
N TYR A 64 -13.77 19.47 -4.60
CA TYR A 64 -14.94 19.89 -3.82
C TYR A 64 -15.20 21.39 -3.96
N LEU A 65 -14.17 22.22 -3.90
CA LEU A 65 -14.29 23.66 -4.17
C LEU A 65 -14.82 23.94 -5.59
N LYS A 66 -14.38 23.16 -6.59
CA LYS A 66 -14.87 23.27 -7.97
C LYS A 66 -16.34 22.87 -8.06
N LYS A 67 -16.74 21.77 -7.41
CA LYS A 67 -18.14 21.31 -7.38
C LYS A 67 -19.06 22.27 -6.62
N ALA A 68 -18.55 23.03 -5.66
CA ALA A 68 -19.26 24.13 -5.02
C ALA A 68 -19.25 25.46 -5.80
N GLY A 69 -18.57 25.51 -6.96
CA GLY A 69 -18.49 26.71 -7.80
C GLY A 69 -17.60 27.83 -7.23
N LEU A 70 -16.73 27.53 -6.26
CA LEU A 70 -15.82 28.50 -5.62
C LEU A 70 -14.54 28.73 -6.42
N ILE A 71 -14.14 27.74 -7.21
CA ILE A 71 -12.99 27.81 -8.11
C ILE A 71 -13.37 27.21 -9.47
N GLU A 72 -12.63 27.62 -10.49
CA GLU A 72 -12.78 27.14 -11.85
C GLU A 72 -11.43 26.68 -12.44
N THR A 73 -11.50 25.98 -13.57
CA THR A 73 -10.33 25.50 -14.32
C THR A 73 -10.33 26.23 -15.66
N PRO A 74 -9.67 27.40 -15.77
CA PRO A 74 -9.70 28.19 -17.01
C PRO A 74 -8.99 27.49 -18.17
N GLU A 75 -7.93 26.74 -17.86
CA GLU A 75 -7.17 25.92 -18.79
C GLU A 75 -6.64 24.67 -18.06
N HIS A 76 -6.24 23.65 -18.82
CA HIS A 76 -5.86 22.37 -18.25
C HIS A 76 -4.69 22.50 -17.25
N GLY A 77 -4.87 21.98 -16.03
CA GLY A 77 -3.86 22.02 -14.96
C GLY A 77 -3.82 23.31 -14.15
N PHE A 78 -4.55 24.35 -14.55
CA PHE A 78 -4.64 25.63 -13.84
C PHE A 78 -5.94 25.79 -13.05
N MET A 79 -5.90 26.63 -12.03
CA MET A 79 -7.03 26.96 -11.18
C MET A 79 -7.13 28.46 -10.98
N ARG A 80 -8.35 28.97 -10.91
CA ARG A 80 -8.66 30.37 -10.59
C ARG A 80 -9.86 30.44 -9.64
N ILE A 81 -9.88 31.41 -8.74
CA ILE A 81 -11.04 31.68 -7.89
C ILE A 81 -12.18 32.29 -8.71
N THR A 82 -13.43 31.90 -8.43
CA THR A 82 -14.61 32.54 -9.04
C THR A 82 -15.05 33.77 -8.25
N GLU A 83 -15.99 34.56 -8.77
CA GLU A 83 -16.63 35.64 -8.01
C GLU A 83 -17.27 35.13 -6.72
N ARG A 84 -17.90 33.94 -6.76
CA ARG A 84 -18.45 33.28 -5.58
C ARG A 84 -17.35 32.95 -4.56
N GLY A 85 -16.23 32.40 -5.01
CA GLY A 85 -15.08 32.13 -4.16
C GLY A 85 -14.52 33.40 -3.51
N ALA A 86 -14.42 34.49 -4.27
CA ALA A 86 -13.97 35.78 -3.75
C ALA A 86 -14.93 36.35 -2.69
N ASN A 87 -16.24 36.23 -2.91
CA ASN A 87 -17.26 36.63 -1.92
C ASN A 87 -17.13 35.81 -0.62
N VAL A 88 -16.87 34.50 -0.72
CA VAL A 88 -16.60 33.66 0.45
C VAL A 88 -15.34 34.12 1.19
N LEU A 89 -14.26 34.47 0.49
CA LEU A 89 -13.07 35.01 1.16
C LEU A 89 -13.31 36.36 1.84
N GLN A 90 -14.15 37.23 1.25
CA GLN A 90 -14.53 38.52 1.85
C GLN A 90 -15.33 38.36 3.14
N GLN A 91 -16.19 37.34 3.21
CA GLN A 91 -16.90 36.98 4.44
C GLN A 91 -15.96 36.47 5.56
N ASN A 92 -14.72 36.14 5.20
CA ASN A 92 -13.67 35.64 6.08
C ASN A 92 -14.18 34.55 7.05
N PRO A 93 -14.78 33.45 6.54
CA PRO A 93 -15.26 32.38 7.39
C PRO A 93 -14.08 31.75 8.14
N PRO A 94 -14.30 31.28 9.37
CA PRO A 94 -13.25 30.64 10.16
C PRO A 94 -12.76 29.33 9.52
N LEU A 95 -13.62 28.67 8.76
CA LEU A 95 -13.34 27.41 8.07
C LEU A 95 -14.20 27.32 6.79
N VAL A 96 -13.65 26.69 5.77
CA VAL A 96 -14.39 26.20 4.60
C VAL A 96 -14.14 24.70 4.57
N ASP A 97 -15.15 23.91 4.90
CA ASP A 97 -15.15 22.44 4.97
C ASP A 97 -16.40 21.90 4.26
N ASN A 98 -16.66 20.59 4.31
CA ASN A 98 -17.83 20.02 3.64
C ASN A 98 -19.15 20.61 4.14
N GLU A 99 -19.28 20.90 5.43
CA GLU A 99 -20.48 21.52 5.99
C GLU A 99 -20.69 22.93 5.45
N TYR A 100 -19.63 23.72 5.39
CA TYR A 100 -19.68 25.02 4.75
C TYR A 100 -20.09 24.88 3.28
N LEU A 101 -19.56 23.90 2.55
CA LEU A 101 -19.89 23.71 1.13
C LEU A 101 -21.35 23.27 0.88
N LYS A 102 -22.03 22.64 1.86
CA LYS A 102 -23.45 22.25 1.75
C LYS A 102 -24.40 23.44 1.54
N GLN A 103 -23.96 24.68 1.77
CA GLN A 103 -24.77 25.86 1.45
C GLN A 103 -24.92 26.11 -0.06
N PHE A 104 -24.08 25.49 -0.91
CA PHE A 104 -24.10 25.68 -2.36
C PHE A 104 -24.93 24.58 -3.04
N PRO A 105 -25.98 24.93 -3.82
CA PRO A 105 -26.85 23.94 -4.48
C PRO A 105 -26.10 22.94 -5.37
N GLU A 106 -25.08 23.39 -6.11
CA GLU A 106 -24.30 22.54 -7.02
C GLU A 106 -23.47 21.49 -6.25
N PHE A 107 -23.07 21.81 -5.02
CA PHE A 107 -22.37 20.86 -4.15
C PHE A 107 -23.33 19.82 -3.57
N LEU A 108 -24.53 20.22 -3.17
CA LEU A 108 -25.57 19.30 -2.71
C LEU A 108 -26.00 18.35 -3.83
N GLU A 109 -26.15 18.85 -5.06
CA GLU A 109 -26.44 18.04 -6.23
C GLU A 109 -25.34 17.00 -6.49
N TYR A 110 -24.07 17.42 -6.46
CA TYR A 110 -22.94 16.49 -6.57
C TYR A 110 -22.98 15.38 -5.50
N MET A 111 -23.25 15.75 -4.23
CA MET A 111 -23.32 14.79 -3.13
C MET A 111 -24.52 13.83 -3.25
N SER A 112 -25.67 14.30 -3.75
CA SER A 112 -26.87 13.47 -3.91
C SER A 112 -26.74 12.46 -5.04
N TYR A 113 -26.06 12.82 -6.15
CA TYR A 113 -25.71 11.88 -7.21
C TYR A 113 -24.78 10.76 -6.72
N SER A 114 -23.83 11.06 -5.82
CA SER A 114 -22.98 10.01 -5.23
C SER A 114 -23.72 9.06 -4.29
N SER A 115 -24.83 9.48 -3.69
CA SER A 115 -25.64 8.63 -2.78
C SER A 115 -26.74 7.83 -3.48
N SER A 116 -27.25 8.27 -4.64
CA SER A 116 -28.47 7.73 -5.26
C SER A 116 -28.25 6.57 -6.24
N GLN A 117 -27.00 6.24 -6.59
CA GLN A 117 -26.68 5.00 -7.35
C GLN A 117 -26.42 3.77 -6.47
N GLY A 118 -26.54 3.88 -5.15
CA GLY A 118 -26.51 2.73 -4.24
C GLY A 118 -27.92 2.18 -4.00
N ASN A 119 -28.32 1.13 -4.73
CA ASN A 119 -29.52 0.36 -4.39
C ASN A 119 -29.39 -0.21 -2.97
N ASP A 120 -30.36 0.14 -2.12
CA ASP A 120 -30.71 -0.46 -0.82
C ASP A 120 -29.57 -1.06 0.01
N VAL A 121 -28.80 -0.21 0.69
CA VAL A 121 -28.40 -0.42 2.09
C VAL A 121 -28.32 0.94 2.77
N SER A 122 -29.14 1.10 3.82
CA SER A 122 -29.10 2.11 4.88
C SER A 122 -28.14 3.28 4.70
N SER A 123 -28.72 4.47 4.49
CA SER A 123 -28.21 5.80 4.85
C SER A 123 -26.81 5.77 5.46
N ALA A 124 -25.80 5.66 4.61
CA ALA A 124 -24.45 6.04 4.97
C ALA A 124 -24.52 7.57 5.05
N THR A 125 -24.77 8.06 6.25
CA THR A 125 -24.42 9.40 6.65
C THR A 125 -23.06 9.69 6.03
N VAL A 126 -23.02 10.65 5.09
CA VAL A 126 -21.79 11.38 4.80
C VAL A 126 -21.38 11.93 6.15
N SER A 127 -20.51 11.22 6.85
CA SER A 127 -20.19 11.60 8.22
C SER A 127 -19.57 12.99 8.12
N ASP A 128 -20.08 13.88 8.94
CA ASP A 128 -19.57 15.21 9.31
C ASP A 128 -18.08 15.21 9.74
N THR A 129 -17.43 14.04 9.66
CA THR A 129 -16.09 13.72 10.16
C THR A 129 -15.21 13.04 9.12
N ALA A 130 -15.55 13.06 7.82
CA ALA A 130 -14.76 12.44 6.76
C ALA A 130 -13.32 13.01 6.70
N ARG A 131 -12.39 12.39 7.44
CA ARG A 131 -10.96 12.74 7.44
C ARG A 131 -10.25 12.28 6.18
N GLU A 132 -10.80 11.25 5.55
CA GLU A 132 -10.19 10.49 4.46
C GLU A 132 -10.80 10.87 3.12
N THR A 133 -9.97 10.91 2.09
CA THR A 133 -10.44 11.03 0.70
C THR A 133 -11.03 9.68 0.24
N PRO A 134 -11.90 9.66 -0.79
CA PRO A 134 -12.39 8.40 -1.35
C PRO A 134 -11.27 7.42 -1.76
N THR A 135 -10.14 7.93 -2.24
CA THR A 135 -8.96 7.10 -2.55
C THR A 135 -8.37 6.47 -1.28
N GLU A 136 -8.22 7.25 -0.20
CA GLU A 136 -7.73 6.75 1.09
C GLU A 136 -8.68 5.70 1.69
N ALA A 137 -10.00 5.93 1.58
CA ALA A 137 -11.01 4.98 2.05
C ALA A 137 -10.94 3.64 1.28
N MET A 138 -10.77 3.68 -0.06
CA MET A 138 -10.57 2.47 -0.86
C MET A 138 -9.26 1.75 -0.50
N ASP A 139 -8.17 2.48 -0.30
CA ASP A 139 -6.88 1.91 0.09
C ASP A 139 -6.94 1.26 1.49
N GLN A 140 -7.68 1.86 2.43
CA GLN A 140 -7.91 1.27 3.74
C GLN A 140 -8.74 -0.02 3.64
N ALA A 141 -9.83 0.00 2.88
CA ALA A 141 -10.63 -1.19 2.63
C ALA A 141 -9.78 -2.31 2.00
N TYR A 142 -8.95 -1.98 1.00
CA TYR A 142 -8.03 -2.93 0.37
C TYR A 142 -7.05 -3.55 1.38
N ARG A 143 -6.44 -2.74 2.26
CA ARG A 143 -5.55 -3.23 3.32
C ARG A 143 -6.27 -4.14 4.31
N GLN A 144 -7.50 -3.79 4.68
CA GLN A 144 -8.31 -4.61 5.57
C GLN A 144 -8.62 -5.96 4.94
N PHE A 145 -9.11 -5.99 3.70
CA PHE A 145 -9.34 -7.23 2.97
C PHE A 145 -8.09 -8.11 2.87
N ASN A 146 -6.93 -7.51 2.55
CA ASN A 146 -5.68 -8.25 2.48
C ASN A 146 -5.20 -8.79 3.85
N ALA A 147 -5.45 -8.06 4.94
CA ALA A 147 -5.08 -8.51 6.28
C ALA A 147 -5.97 -9.68 6.75
N GLU A 148 -7.28 -9.62 6.46
CA GLU A 148 -8.22 -10.71 6.71
C GLU A 148 -7.86 -11.94 5.87
N LEU A 149 -7.59 -11.75 4.57
CA LEU A 149 -7.15 -12.81 3.67
C LEU A 149 -5.81 -13.42 4.12
N ALA A 150 -4.86 -12.61 4.58
CA ALA A 150 -3.57 -13.11 5.06
C ALA A 150 -3.75 -14.04 6.28
N THR A 151 -4.71 -13.72 7.15
CA THR A 151 -5.07 -14.57 8.30
C THR A 151 -5.66 -15.90 7.82
N GLU A 152 -6.61 -15.87 6.88
CA GLU A 152 -7.23 -17.07 6.30
C GLU A 152 -6.21 -17.96 5.56
N VAL A 153 -5.29 -17.35 4.80
CA VAL A 153 -4.19 -18.04 4.13
C VAL A 153 -3.32 -18.75 5.17
N LEU A 154 -2.90 -18.06 6.23
CA LEU A 154 -2.05 -18.65 7.27
C LEU A 154 -2.76 -19.81 7.99
N ASP A 155 -4.04 -19.65 8.34
CA ASP A 155 -4.86 -20.71 8.93
C ASP A 155 -5.01 -21.93 8.01
N THR A 156 -5.09 -21.70 6.71
CA THR A 156 -5.14 -22.76 5.69
C THR A 156 -3.80 -23.48 5.60
N VAL A 157 -2.68 -22.74 5.57
CA VAL A 157 -1.33 -23.31 5.58
C VAL A 157 -1.08 -24.12 6.85
N LEU A 158 -1.61 -23.72 8.01
CA LEU A 158 -1.48 -24.52 9.23
C LEU A 158 -2.22 -25.86 9.17
N LYS A 159 -3.19 -26.04 8.28
CA LYS A 159 -3.96 -27.30 8.13
C LYS A 159 -3.30 -28.31 7.18
N VAL A 160 -2.38 -27.87 6.32
CA VAL A 160 -1.70 -28.77 5.36
C VAL A 160 -0.64 -29.64 6.05
N THR A 161 -0.16 -30.68 5.38
CA THR A 161 0.91 -31.54 5.94
C THR A 161 2.26 -30.80 6.00
N PRO A 162 3.19 -31.19 6.89
CA PRO A 162 4.55 -30.62 6.92
C PRO A 162 5.26 -30.70 5.56
N GLN A 163 5.16 -31.84 4.88
CA GLN A 163 5.73 -32.04 3.55
C GLN A 163 5.15 -31.07 2.52
N PHE A 164 3.83 -30.85 2.53
CA PHE A 164 3.23 -29.87 1.64
C PHE A 164 3.67 -28.44 1.97
N PHE A 165 3.92 -28.13 3.24
CA PHE A 165 4.43 -26.82 3.63
C PHE A 165 5.84 -26.57 3.09
N GLU A 166 6.72 -27.57 3.10
CA GLU A 166 8.05 -27.48 2.48
C GLU A 166 7.93 -27.22 0.97
N GLU A 167 7.05 -27.95 0.28
CA GLU A 167 6.74 -27.72 -1.14
C GLU A 167 6.15 -26.32 -1.40
N LEU A 168 5.29 -25.84 -0.51
CA LEU A 168 4.67 -24.52 -0.62
C LEU A 168 5.72 -23.40 -0.54
N VAL A 169 6.67 -23.51 0.38
CA VAL A 169 7.77 -22.56 0.53
C VAL A 169 8.60 -22.49 -0.75
N VAL A 170 8.90 -23.64 -1.34
CA VAL A 170 9.58 -23.72 -2.64
C VAL A 170 8.76 -23.03 -3.73
N LYS A 171 7.46 -23.35 -3.85
CA LYS A 171 6.56 -22.73 -4.84
C LYS A 171 6.49 -21.21 -4.67
N LEU A 172 6.55 -20.71 -3.44
CA LEU A 172 6.61 -19.28 -3.17
C LEU A 172 7.90 -18.66 -3.70
N MET A 173 9.05 -19.27 -3.44
CA MET A 173 10.32 -18.75 -3.96
C MET A 173 10.32 -18.73 -5.50
N LEU A 174 9.78 -19.75 -6.16
CA LEU A 174 9.60 -19.77 -7.61
C LEU A 174 8.66 -18.65 -8.10
N ALA A 175 7.51 -18.46 -7.44
CA ALA A 175 6.56 -17.39 -7.78
C ALA A 175 7.12 -15.97 -7.55
N MET A 176 8.14 -15.85 -6.70
CA MET A 176 8.91 -14.63 -6.49
C MET A 176 10.01 -14.41 -7.55
N GLY A 177 10.25 -15.38 -8.44
CA GLY A 177 11.22 -15.29 -9.54
C GLY A 177 12.57 -15.95 -9.26
N TYR A 178 12.74 -16.64 -8.13
CA TYR A 178 13.93 -17.45 -7.87
C TYR A 178 13.84 -18.79 -8.63
N GLY A 179 14.96 -19.50 -8.80
CA GLY A 179 15.02 -20.86 -9.40
C GLY A 179 15.35 -20.91 -10.89
N GLY A 180 15.41 -19.77 -11.59
CA GLY A 180 15.80 -19.73 -13.00
C GLY A 180 14.72 -20.23 -13.98
N TRP A 181 15.08 -20.29 -15.27
CA TRP A 181 14.14 -20.52 -16.39
C TRP A 181 14.00 -21.97 -16.85
N SER A 182 14.86 -22.90 -16.39
CA SER A 182 14.84 -24.29 -16.86
C SER A 182 14.27 -25.24 -15.79
N GLU A 183 13.55 -26.28 -16.23
CA GLU A 183 13.04 -27.37 -15.37
C GLU A 183 14.16 -28.08 -14.59
N GLU A 184 15.43 -27.96 -14.99
CA GLU A 184 16.59 -28.50 -14.28
C GLU A 184 17.22 -27.50 -13.30
N SER A 185 17.26 -26.19 -13.63
CA SER A 185 17.76 -25.11 -12.75
C SER A 185 16.82 -24.84 -11.57
N GLY A 186 15.52 -25.07 -11.79
CA GLY A 186 14.43 -24.87 -10.83
C GLY A 186 14.09 -26.11 -10.01
N ARG A 187 14.89 -27.19 -10.10
CA ARG A 187 14.77 -28.36 -9.21
C ARG A 187 15.13 -27.94 -7.79
N ALA A 188 14.15 -27.41 -7.10
CA ALA A 188 14.06 -27.51 -5.66
C ALA A 188 14.00 -28.99 -5.31
N THR A 189 15.18 -29.58 -5.15
CA THR A 189 15.29 -30.93 -4.62
C THR A 189 14.86 -30.85 -3.16
N GLN A 190 13.87 -31.65 -2.76
CA GLN A 190 13.71 -32.04 -1.37
C GLN A 190 15.01 -32.70 -0.94
N TYR A 191 15.90 -31.90 -0.34
CA TYR A 191 17.16 -32.38 0.17
C TYR A 191 16.90 -32.84 1.60
N SER A 192 16.64 -34.14 1.79
CA SER A 192 16.56 -34.72 3.13
C SER A 192 17.73 -35.66 3.34
N ALA A 193 18.80 -35.11 3.92
CA ALA A 193 19.86 -35.88 4.56
C ALA A 193 20.53 -34.98 5.60
N ASP A 194 20.00 -35.01 6.82
CA ASP A 194 20.59 -34.56 8.08
C ASP A 194 21.11 -33.11 8.16
N GLY A 195 20.40 -32.25 8.92
CA GLY A 195 20.99 -30.99 9.42
C GLY A 195 20.05 -29.78 9.54
N GLY A 196 18.82 -29.83 9.01
CA GLY A 196 17.90 -28.68 9.03
C GLY A 196 17.91 -27.84 7.75
N ILE A 197 17.95 -28.48 6.58
CA ILE A 197 17.70 -27.85 5.29
C ILE A 197 16.55 -28.62 4.67
N ASP A 198 15.50 -27.91 4.24
CA ASP A 198 14.30 -28.53 3.65
C ASP A 198 14.21 -28.30 2.14
N GLY A 199 14.99 -27.37 1.59
CA GLY A 199 15.06 -27.12 0.17
C GLY A 199 16.27 -26.28 -0.24
N LEU A 200 16.53 -26.26 -1.54
CA LEU A 200 17.52 -25.38 -2.16
C LEU A 200 16.89 -24.73 -3.39
N ILE A 201 17.29 -23.49 -3.69
CA ILE A 201 16.84 -22.78 -4.89
C ILE A 201 17.95 -21.88 -5.41
N ASN A 202 18.14 -21.86 -6.72
CA ASN A 202 19.13 -20.97 -7.33
C ASN A 202 18.62 -19.53 -7.35
N GLU A 203 19.50 -18.57 -7.07
CA GLU A 203 19.18 -17.15 -7.16
C GLU A 203 19.09 -16.67 -8.62
N ASP A 204 19.91 -17.29 -9.47
CA ASP A 204 20.05 -16.95 -10.87
C ASP A 204 19.85 -18.19 -11.78
N PRO A 205 19.51 -17.98 -13.07
CA PRO A 205 19.30 -19.09 -13.99
C PRO A 205 20.52 -19.98 -14.26
N LEU A 206 21.73 -19.46 -14.06
CA LEU A 206 22.99 -20.18 -14.27
C LEU A 206 23.37 -21.03 -13.04
N GLY A 207 22.69 -20.84 -11.90
CA GLY A 207 22.96 -21.57 -10.66
C GLY A 207 24.30 -21.23 -10.04
N LEU A 208 24.79 -20.00 -10.24
CA LEU A 208 26.05 -19.54 -9.65
C LEU A 208 25.91 -19.34 -8.14
N GLU A 209 24.74 -18.91 -7.70
CA GLU A 209 24.42 -18.76 -6.28
C GLU A 209 23.19 -19.59 -5.88
N THR A 210 23.35 -20.43 -4.86
CA THR A 210 22.28 -21.25 -4.29
C THR A 210 21.84 -20.69 -2.93
N ILE A 211 20.53 -20.58 -2.76
CA ILE A 211 19.85 -20.17 -1.54
C ILE A 211 19.26 -21.42 -0.88
N TYR A 212 19.60 -21.61 0.38
CA TYR A 212 19.11 -22.74 1.17
C TYR A 212 17.85 -22.36 1.95
N LEU A 213 16.88 -23.25 2.01
CA LEU A 213 15.58 -23.02 2.61
C LEU A 213 15.40 -23.93 3.83
N GLN A 214 14.89 -23.38 4.93
CA GLN A 214 14.34 -24.13 6.05
C GLN A 214 12.93 -23.60 6.34
N ALA A 215 11.98 -24.52 6.44
CA ALA A 215 10.58 -24.29 6.69
C ALA A 215 10.16 -24.95 8.02
N LYS A 216 9.70 -24.15 8.99
CA LYS A 216 9.13 -24.66 10.25
C LYS A 216 7.65 -24.34 10.36
N ARG A 217 6.82 -25.37 10.32
CA ARG A 217 5.38 -25.24 10.53
C ARG A 217 5.05 -25.33 12.03
N TYR A 218 4.87 -24.19 12.67
CA TYR A 218 4.46 -24.08 14.07
C TYR A 218 3.18 -23.26 14.22
N LYS A 219 2.32 -23.69 15.14
CA LYS A 219 1.09 -22.95 15.48
C LYS A 219 1.43 -21.77 16.39
N ASP A 220 1.78 -22.07 17.64
CA ASP A 220 1.98 -21.05 18.69
C ASP A 220 3.45 -20.92 19.16
N ASN A 221 4.34 -21.79 18.66
CA ASN A 221 5.74 -21.80 19.09
C ASN A 221 6.54 -20.73 18.36
N THR A 222 7.02 -19.74 19.12
CA THR A 222 7.96 -18.73 18.63
C THR A 222 9.29 -19.39 18.30
N VAL A 223 9.85 -19.12 17.12
CA VAL A 223 11.15 -19.63 16.69
C VAL A 223 12.25 -18.88 17.43
N GLY A 224 12.98 -19.63 18.26
CA GLY A 224 14.09 -19.14 19.09
C GLY A 224 15.41 -19.00 18.33
N ARG A 225 16.41 -18.47 19.04
CA ARG A 225 17.77 -18.29 18.52
C ARG A 225 18.42 -19.63 18.17
N GLU A 226 18.13 -20.68 18.94
CA GLU A 226 18.72 -22.01 18.77
C GLU A 226 18.41 -22.58 17.39
N ALA A 227 17.19 -22.39 16.88
CA ALA A 227 16.79 -22.85 15.56
C ALA A 227 17.56 -22.13 14.44
N ILE A 228 17.78 -20.82 14.58
CA ILE A 228 18.56 -20.04 13.60
C ILE A 228 20.06 -20.39 13.68
N GLN A 229 20.58 -20.66 14.87
CA GLN A 229 21.95 -21.14 15.06
C GLN A 229 22.16 -22.51 14.41
N ALA A 230 21.22 -23.45 14.61
CA ALA A 230 21.26 -24.75 13.96
C ALA A 230 21.26 -24.62 12.44
N PHE A 231 20.38 -23.78 11.89
CA PHE A 231 20.35 -23.51 10.45
C PHE A 231 21.65 -22.86 9.95
N SER A 232 22.19 -21.88 10.66
CA SER A 232 23.49 -21.26 10.33
C SER A 232 24.63 -22.28 10.31
N GLY A 233 24.63 -23.25 11.23
CA GLY A 233 25.60 -24.36 11.23
C GLY A 233 25.40 -25.34 10.08
N ALA A 234 24.15 -25.63 9.69
CA ALA A 234 23.86 -26.43 8.51
C ALA A 234 24.38 -25.78 7.22
N LEU A 235 24.29 -24.45 7.11
CA LEU A 235 24.87 -23.70 6.00
C LEU A 235 26.40 -23.84 5.95
N ASP A 236 27.09 -23.85 7.11
CA ASP A 236 28.54 -24.05 7.16
C ASP A 236 28.95 -25.41 6.60
N MET A 237 28.19 -26.47 6.92
CA MET A 237 28.43 -27.81 6.39
C MET A 237 28.32 -27.86 4.85
N GLN A 238 27.46 -27.03 4.28
CA GLN A 238 27.27 -26.90 2.82
C GLN A 238 28.16 -25.82 2.19
N ARG A 239 29.04 -25.17 2.96
CA ARG A 239 29.85 -24.01 2.52
C ARG A 239 28.99 -22.89 1.89
N ALA A 240 27.78 -22.72 2.42
CA ALA A 240 26.80 -21.78 1.92
C ALA A 240 26.75 -20.50 2.75
N HIS A 241 26.45 -19.38 2.10
CA HIS A 241 26.38 -18.06 2.74
C HIS A 241 24.99 -17.41 2.69
N LYS A 242 24.05 -17.97 1.93
CA LYS A 242 22.69 -17.44 1.75
C LYS A 242 21.65 -18.47 2.17
N GLY A 243 20.66 -18.02 2.93
CA GLY A 243 19.53 -18.87 3.29
C GLY A 243 18.29 -18.09 3.65
N VAL A 244 17.14 -18.75 3.56
CA VAL A 244 15.85 -18.23 4.00
C VAL A 244 15.28 -19.20 5.02
N PHE A 245 14.92 -18.66 6.17
CA PHE A 245 14.22 -19.39 7.21
C PHE A 245 12.77 -18.91 7.24
N ILE A 246 11.84 -19.82 6.92
CA ILE A 246 10.40 -19.57 6.83
C ILE A 246 9.71 -20.26 7.99
N THR A 247 8.77 -19.58 8.64
CA THR A 247 7.91 -20.18 9.67
C THR A 247 6.48 -19.67 9.53
N THR A 248 5.52 -20.51 9.93
CA THR A 248 4.11 -20.07 10.09
C THR A 248 3.89 -19.29 11.40
N SER A 249 4.88 -19.25 12.29
CA SER A 249 4.81 -18.53 13.57
C SER A 249 5.64 -17.23 13.55
N LYS A 250 6.06 -16.75 14.71
CA LYS A 250 6.89 -15.54 14.89
C LYS A 250 8.33 -15.92 15.23
N PHE A 251 9.26 -15.00 15.03
CA PHE A 251 10.63 -15.10 15.53
C PHE A 251 10.79 -14.36 16.85
N SER A 252 11.62 -14.90 17.75
CA SER A 252 11.98 -14.21 18.98
C SER A 252 12.90 -13.02 18.69
N LYS A 253 12.96 -12.05 19.62
CA LYS A 253 13.91 -10.94 19.52
C LYS A 253 15.36 -11.44 19.41
N GLY A 254 15.72 -12.48 20.17
CA GLY A 254 17.05 -13.08 20.12
C GLY A 254 17.37 -13.76 18.78
N ALA A 255 16.38 -14.31 18.08
CA ALA A 255 16.55 -14.85 16.73
C ALA A 255 16.85 -13.73 15.72
N LEU A 256 16.09 -12.62 15.79
CA LEU A 256 16.28 -11.44 14.94
C LEU A 256 17.65 -10.78 15.19
N GLU A 257 18.02 -10.57 16.46
CA GLU A 257 19.31 -10.00 16.86
C GLU A 257 20.48 -10.88 16.38
N TYR A 258 20.36 -12.22 16.49
CA TYR A 258 21.41 -13.14 16.06
C TYR A 258 21.71 -13.06 14.55
N VAL A 259 20.67 -12.94 13.71
CA VAL A 259 20.86 -12.76 12.25
C VAL A 259 21.65 -11.49 11.94
N GLY A 260 21.45 -10.42 12.71
CA GLY A 260 22.20 -9.18 12.55
C GLY A 260 23.68 -9.25 12.98
N MET A 261 24.08 -10.30 13.72
CA MET A 261 25.45 -10.46 14.24
C MET A 261 26.33 -11.36 13.36
N ILE A 262 25.75 -12.18 12.49
CA ILE A 262 26.48 -13.16 11.67
C ILE A 262 26.82 -12.59 10.30
N GLN A 263 27.91 -13.09 9.69
CA GLN A 263 28.29 -12.69 8.32
C GLN A 263 27.41 -13.32 7.24
N LYS A 264 26.74 -14.45 7.53
CA LYS A 264 25.85 -15.14 6.58
C LYS A 264 24.58 -14.30 6.34
N LYS A 265 24.10 -14.29 5.10
CA LYS A 265 22.84 -13.64 4.71
C LYS A 265 21.67 -14.60 4.94
N ILE A 266 21.12 -14.59 6.15
CA ILE A 266 19.91 -15.34 6.48
C ILE A 266 18.70 -14.39 6.50
N ILE A 267 17.71 -14.66 5.66
CA ILE A 267 16.44 -13.91 5.65
C ILE A 267 15.39 -14.66 6.46
N LEU A 268 14.74 -13.96 7.38
CA LEU A 268 13.63 -14.50 8.17
C LEU A 268 12.29 -14.10 7.55
N ILE A 269 11.41 -15.08 7.37
CA ILE A 269 10.03 -14.90 6.90
C ILE A 269 9.09 -15.54 7.92
N ASP A 270 8.37 -14.70 8.66
CA ASP A 270 7.37 -15.14 9.65
C ASP A 270 6.01 -15.39 9.00
N GLY A 271 5.03 -15.87 9.78
CA GLY A 271 3.72 -16.26 9.25
C GLY A 271 2.98 -15.11 8.56
N VAL A 272 3.10 -13.89 9.09
CA VAL A 272 2.45 -12.69 8.53
C VAL A 272 3.09 -12.34 7.18
N LYS A 273 4.43 -12.30 7.13
CA LYS A 273 5.16 -12.00 5.90
C LYS A 273 4.99 -13.09 4.86
N LEU A 274 4.93 -14.37 5.27
CA LEU A 274 4.65 -15.51 4.41
C LEU A 274 3.30 -15.33 3.70
N ALA A 275 2.22 -15.09 4.46
CA ALA A 275 0.89 -14.92 3.89
C ALA A 275 0.82 -13.68 2.96
N ALA A 276 1.44 -12.57 3.35
CA ALA A 276 1.51 -11.38 2.50
C ALA A 276 2.25 -11.64 1.17
N LEU A 277 3.34 -12.41 1.20
CA LEU A 277 4.08 -12.82 -0.01
C LEU A 277 3.24 -13.77 -0.87
N MET A 278 2.54 -14.73 -0.27
CA MET A 278 1.61 -15.61 -0.99
C MET A 278 0.54 -14.82 -1.75
N ILE A 279 -0.10 -13.85 -1.07
CA ILE A 279 -1.10 -12.98 -1.70
C ILE A 279 -0.48 -12.16 -2.84
N LYS A 280 0.66 -11.49 -2.56
CA LYS A 280 1.35 -10.63 -3.54
C LYS A 280 1.74 -11.38 -4.82
N HIS A 281 2.12 -12.65 -4.69
CA HIS A 281 2.58 -13.48 -5.80
C HIS A 281 1.49 -14.45 -6.32
N ASN A 282 0.23 -14.23 -5.95
CA ASN A 282 -0.93 -15.05 -6.36
C ASN A 282 -0.76 -16.55 -6.09
N LEU A 283 -0.09 -16.91 -5.00
CA LEU A 283 0.12 -18.30 -4.60
C LEU A 283 -0.94 -18.73 -3.58
N GLY A 284 -1.75 -19.72 -3.93
CA GLY A 284 -2.81 -20.23 -3.05
C GLY A 284 -4.00 -19.28 -2.87
N VAL A 285 -4.07 -18.23 -3.69
CA VAL A 285 -5.18 -17.27 -3.76
C VAL A 285 -5.58 -17.03 -5.21
N SER A 286 -6.80 -16.54 -5.43
CA SER A 286 -7.30 -16.20 -6.76
C SER A 286 -7.98 -14.84 -6.75
N VAL A 287 -7.87 -14.09 -7.85
CA VAL A 287 -8.59 -12.84 -8.04
C VAL A 287 -10.09 -13.15 -8.13
N LYS A 288 -10.87 -12.63 -7.17
CA LYS A 288 -12.33 -12.77 -7.16
C LYS A 288 -13.00 -11.71 -8.04
N GLU A 289 -12.55 -10.46 -7.94
CA GLU A 289 -13.11 -9.29 -8.64
C GLU A 289 -12.00 -8.29 -8.97
N THR A 290 -12.23 -7.44 -9.97
CA THR A 290 -11.31 -6.35 -10.35
C THR A 290 -12.10 -5.05 -10.52
N TYR A 291 -11.65 -3.99 -9.85
CA TYR A 291 -12.23 -2.65 -9.93
C TYR A 291 -11.28 -1.71 -10.68
N GLU A 292 -11.77 -1.04 -11.73
CA GLU A 292 -10.98 -0.10 -12.52
C GLU A 292 -11.34 1.35 -12.18
N ILE A 293 -10.34 2.16 -11.83
CA ILE A 293 -10.49 3.60 -11.65
C ILE A 293 -10.03 4.29 -12.94
N LYS A 294 -10.95 5.01 -13.60
CA LYS A 294 -10.66 5.78 -14.82
C LYS A 294 -10.32 7.23 -14.46
N ALA A 295 -9.41 7.82 -15.21
CA ALA A 295 -9.12 9.24 -15.19
C ALA A 295 -9.36 9.82 -16.59
N ILE A 296 -9.58 11.14 -16.67
CA ILE A 296 -9.66 11.82 -17.97
C ILE A 296 -8.32 11.66 -18.68
N ASP A 297 -8.35 11.17 -19.91
CA ASP A 297 -7.23 11.23 -20.84
C ASP A 297 -7.20 12.62 -21.46
N THR A 298 -6.28 13.45 -20.99
CA THR A 298 -6.20 14.86 -21.41
C THR A 298 -5.76 15.00 -22.85
N ASP A 299 -4.95 14.06 -23.35
CA ASP A 299 -4.43 14.10 -24.72
C ASP A 299 -5.55 13.82 -25.74
N PHE A 300 -6.53 13.00 -25.36
CA PHE A 300 -7.72 12.74 -26.17
C PHE A 300 -8.61 13.99 -26.39
N PHE A 301 -8.65 14.92 -25.42
CA PHE A 301 -9.50 16.12 -25.47
C PHE A 301 -8.74 17.40 -25.85
N ASN A 302 -7.46 17.31 -26.20
CA ASN A 302 -6.73 18.46 -26.75
C ASN A 302 -7.05 18.56 -28.26
N GLU A 303 -7.64 19.69 -28.68
CA GLU A 303 -7.96 20.00 -30.07
C GLU A 303 -6.76 20.66 -30.79
N ASP A 304 -5.59 20.01 -30.78
CA ASP A 304 -4.42 20.39 -31.58
C ASP A 304 -4.19 19.41 -32.75
#